data_AF-A0A2P2JX64-F1
#
_entry.id   AF-A0A2P2JX64-F1
#
_cell.length_a   1.000
_cell.length_b   1.000
_cell.length_c   1.000
_cell.angle_alpha   90.00
_cell.angle_beta   90.00
_cell.angle_gamma   90.00
#
_symmetry.space_group_name_H-M   'P 1'
#
loop_
_entity.id
_entity.type
_entity.pdbx_description
1 polymer ?
#
loop_
_entity_poly.entity_id
_entity_poly.type
_entity_poly.pdbx_seq_one_letter_code
_entity_poly.pdbx_strand_id
1 'polypeptide(L)'
;MAEEIQNLESKRKAEGGQEAKLEERNSKGAKLMANNEAQLGVGFLLSDIRDKYKAANLLPKWKAFQTVIFLERDDGLHDSSKIAAFDFDGCLAKTSVKRVGADAWSLMYPSIPEKLQSLYKDGYKQVIFTNESNIDRWKNKRQVAVDSKLGRLQSFIKCVKVPIQVFIACGYSEDPYRKPRPGMWQIMEKYFNSGISVDMDQSFYVGDAAGRPDDHSDADIKFAEAIGLKFHLPEDYFGPIEKQGQASQ
;
A
#
# COMPACT_ATOMS: atom_id res chain seq x y z
N MET A 1 -27.33 -44.80 29.62
CA MET A 1 -27.99 -43.55 30.09
C MET A 1 -27.04 -42.61 30.83
N ALA A 2 -26.25 -43.05 31.81
CA ALA A 2 -25.32 -42.14 32.51
C ALA A 2 -24.12 -41.66 31.66
N GLU A 3 -23.57 -42.52 30.79
CA GLU A 3 -22.42 -42.19 29.94
C GLU A 3 -22.75 -41.26 28.76
N GLU A 4 -23.98 -41.28 28.25
CA GLU A 4 -24.42 -40.38 27.17
C GLU A 4 -24.60 -38.94 27.67
N ILE A 5 -25.01 -38.76 28.92
CA ILE A 5 -25.18 -37.42 29.52
C ILE A 5 -23.82 -36.75 29.73
N GLN A 6 -22.82 -37.51 30.18
CA GLN A 6 -21.47 -36.98 30.43
C GLN A 6 -20.77 -36.54 29.13
N ASN A 7 -21.06 -37.21 28.01
CA ASN A 7 -20.50 -36.88 26.70
C ASN A 7 -21.18 -35.66 26.02
N LEU A 8 -22.43 -35.36 26.41
CA LEU A 8 -23.15 -34.15 25.97
C LEU A 8 -22.68 -32.90 26.73
N GLU A 9 -22.35 -33.03 28.01
CA GLU A 9 -21.85 -31.91 28.82
C GLU A 9 -20.43 -31.47 28.43
N SER A 10 -19.57 -32.41 28.03
CA SER A 10 -18.21 -32.11 27.57
C SER A 10 -18.18 -31.44 26.18
N LYS A 11 -19.08 -31.83 25.26
CA LYS A 11 -19.27 -31.13 23.97
C LYS A 11 -19.76 -29.68 24.15
N ARG A 12 -20.76 -29.46 25.01
CA ARG A 12 -21.28 -28.09 25.29
C ARG A 12 -20.22 -27.16 25.88
N LYS A 13 -19.31 -27.67 26.72
CA LYS A 13 -18.19 -26.88 27.27
C LYS A 13 -17.13 -26.53 26.22
N ALA A 14 -16.89 -27.40 25.25
CA ALA A 14 -15.95 -27.14 24.15
C ALA A 14 -16.50 -26.11 23.15
N GLU A 15 -17.79 -26.20 22.82
CA GLU A 15 -18.48 -25.26 21.92
C GLU A 15 -18.58 -23.85 22.54
N GLY A 16 -18.97 -23.74 23.81
CA GLY A 16 -19.00 -22.45 24.51
C GLY A 16 -17.63 -21.77 24.66
N GLY A 17 -16.55 -22.56 24.75
CA GLY A 17 -15.18 -22.05 24.78
C GLY A 17 -14.66 -21.54 23.42
N GLN A 18 -15.19 -22.07 22.30
CA GLN A 18 -14.91 -21.58 20.96
C GLN A 18 -15.73 -20.34 20.62
N GLU A 19 -17.02 -20.30 20.99
CA GLU A 19 -17.87 -19.11 20.83
C GLU A 19 -17.31 -17.91 21.61
N ALA A 20 -16.90 -18.11 22.87
CA ALA A 20 -16.30 -17.03 23.66
C ALA A 20 -14.99 -16.49 23.05
N LYS A 21 -14.16 -17.35 22.45
CA LYS A 21 -12.92 -16.92 21.74
C LYS A 21 -13.22 -16.23 20.41
N LEU A 22 -14.29 -16.63 19.72
CA LEU A 22 -14.73 -16.01 18.47
C LEU A 22 -15.36 -14.63 18.73
N GLU A 23 -16.15 -14.50 19.79
CA GLU A 23 -16.69 -13.21 20.27
C GLU A 23 -15.58 -12.27 20.78
N GLU A 24 -14.56 -12.79 21.47
CA GLU A 24 -13.42 -11.98 21.90
C GLU A 24 -12.55 -11.50 20.71
N ARG A 25 -12.38 -12.34 19.68
CA ARG A 25 -11.70 -11.95 18.42
C ARG A 25 -12.54 -10.96 17.60
N ASN A 26 -13.84 -11.18 17.47
CA ASN A 26 -14.75 -10.25 16.79
C ASN A 26 -14.86 -8.92 17.52
N SER A 27 -14.90 -8.91 18.85
CA SER A 27 -14.91 -7.68 19.64
C SER A 27 -13.57 -6.93 19.57
N LYS A 28 -12.42 -7.62 19.55
CA LYS A 28 -11.11 -7.00 19.30
C LYS A 28 -11.00 -6.44 17.87
N GLY A 29 -11.46 -7.18 16.86
CA GLY A 29 -11.54 -6.71 15.46
C GLY A 29 -12.46 -5.51 15.30
N ALA A 30 -13.66 -5.56 15.89
CA ALA A 30 -14.63 -4.46 15.89
C ALA A 30 -14.13 -3.24 16.67
N LYS A 31 -13.39 -3.43 17.76
CA LYS A 31 -12.78 -2.35 18.54
C LYS A 31 -11.57 -1.73 17.83
N LEU A 32 -10.81 -2.52 17.06
CA LEU A 32 -9.79 -2.02 16.13
C LEU A 32 -10.43 -1.22 14.98
N MET A 33 -11.52 -1.72 14.42
CA MET A 33 -12.30 -1.06 13.36
C MET A 33 -12.94 0.24 13.85
N ALA A 34 -13.56 0.24 15.03
CA ALA A 34 -14.17 1.43 15.64
C ALA A 34 -13.12 2.47 16.08
N ASN A 35 -11.94 2.03 16.53
CA ASN A 35 -10.82 2.94 16.80
C ASN A 35 -10.23 3.54 15.50
N ASN A 36 -10.28 2.80 14.39
CA ASN A 36 -9.90 3.32 13.07
C ASN A 36 -10.95 4.30 12.51
N GLU A 37 -12.25 4.05 12.70
CA GLU A 37 -13.31 5.01 12.36
C GLU A 37 -13.17 6.33 13.11
N ALA A 38 -12.69 6.28 14.36
CA ALA A 38 -12.47 7.46 15.20
C ALA A 38 -11.21 8.28 14.82
N GLN A 39 -10.22 7.69 14.13
CA GLN A 39 -8.96 8.39 13.82
C GLN A 39 -8.96 9.18 12.51
N LEU A 40 -9.89 8.91 11.58
CA LEU A 40 -10.05 9.67 10.34
C LEU A 40 -11.54 9.93 10.10
N GLY A 41 -12.16 10.73 10.98
CA GLY A 41 -13.51 11.28 10.80
C GLY A 41 -13.64 12.28 9.64
N VAL A 42 -12.80 12.18 8.61
CA VAL A 42 -12.80 13.08 7.47
C VAL A 42 -13.25 12.31 6.23
N GLY A 43 -14.50 12.52 5.83
CA GLY A 43 -15.03 11.97 4.60
C GLY A 43 -14.22 12.49 3.41
N PHE A 44 -13.81 11.59 2.51
CA PHE A 44 -13.33 11.98 1.18
C PHE A 44 -14.52 12.57 0.41
N LEU A 45 -14.62 13.89 0.40
CA LEU A 45 -15.63 14.60 -0.38
C LEU A 45 -15.06 14.95 -1.75
N LEU A 46 -15.81 14.64 -2.81
CA LEU A 46 -15.43 15.02 -4.17
C LEU A 46 -15.20 16.55 -4.29
N SER A 47 -15.92 17.33 -3.48
CA SER A 47 -15.77 18.79 -3.39
C SER A 47 -14.43 19.25 -2.81
N ASP A 48 -13.64 18.37 -2.20
CA ASP A 48 -12.32 18.67 -1.62
C ASP A 48 -11.16 18.27 -2.53
N ILE A 49 -11.47 17.61 -3.66
CA ILE A 49 -10.48 17.27 -4.69
C ILE A 49 -10.06 18.55 -5.42
N ARG A 50 -8.75 18.68 -5.69
CA ARG A 50 -8.15 19.84 -6.36
C ARG A 50 -7.24 19.40 -7.50
N ASP A 51 -7.15 20.22 -8.54
CA ASP A 51 -6.20 20.05 -9.66
C ASP A 51 -4.80 20.62 -9.35
N LYS A 52 -4.63 21.20 -8.16
CA LYS A 52 -3.40 21.81 -7.68
C LYS A 52 -3.10 21.36 -6.27
N TYR A 53 -1.82 21.25 -5.94
CA TYR A 53 -1.35 20.97 -4.59
C TYR A 53 -0.56 22.17 -4.03
N LYS A 54 -1.14 22.90 -3.06
CA LYS A 54 -0.52 24.08 -2.42
C LYS A 54 0.17 25.02 -3.44
N ALA A 55 -0.62 25.46 -4.43
CA ALA A 55 -0.24 26.28 -5.58
C ALA A 55 0.62 25.61 -6.69
N ALA A 56 1.16 24.41 -6.47
CA ALA A 56 1.79 23.65 -7.55
C ALA A 56 0.71 23.06 -8.48
N ASN A 57 0.92 23.19 -9.79
CA ASN A 57 0.08 22.58 -10.81
C ASN A 57 0.36 21.08 -10.86
N LEU A 58 -0.69 20.28 -10.98
CA LEU A 58 -0.59 18.84 -11.21
C LEU A 58 -0.79 18.53 -12.69
N LEU A 59 -0.22 17.42 -13.14
CA LEU A 59 -0.42 16.92 -14.50
C LEU A 59 -1.87 16.43 -14.68
N PRO A 60 -2.39 16.29 -15.91
CA PRO A 60 -3.71 15.72 -16.14
C PRO A 60 -3.90 14.37 -15.43
N LYS A 61 -5.12 14.13 -14.93
CA LYS A 61 -5.51 12.99 -14.07
C LYS A 61 -4.86 12.97 -12.67
N TRP A 62 -3.85 13.77 -12.38
CA TRP A 62 -3.34 13.89 -11.01
C TRP A 62 -4.17 14.89 -10.23
N LYS A 63 -4.60 14.48 -9.04
CA LYS A 63 -5.43 15.28 -8.16
C LYS A 63 -4.81 15.36 -6.77
N ALA A 64 -5.24 16.34 -6.01
CA ALA A 64 -4.89 16.51 -4.61
C ALA A 64 -6.13 16.42 -3.72
N PHE A 65 -5.97 15.77 -2.57
CA PHE A 65 -6.92 15.78 -1.47
C PHE A 65 -6.13 15.94 -0.18
N GLN A 66 -6.38 17.02 0.57
CA GLN A 66 -5.61 17.37 1.77
C GLN A 66 -4.09 17.36 1.53
N THR A 67 -3.34 16.45 2.18
CA THR A 67 -1.89 16.29 2.01
C THR A 67 -1.52 15.13 1.07
N VAL A 68 -2.49 14.54 0.36
CA VAL A 68 -2.28 13.46 -0.60
C VAL A 68 -2.38 13.98 -2.03
N ILE A 69 -1.45 13.57 -2.88
CA ILE A 69 -1.59 13.63 -4.34
C ILE A 69 -1.87 12.20 -4.83
N PHE A 70 -2.84 12.02 -5.71
CA PHE A 70 -3.18 10.71 -6.26
C PHE A 70 -3.44 10.79 -7.76
N LEU A 71 -3.22 9.68 -8.46
CA LEU A 71 -3.53 9.53 -9.88
C LEU A 71 -4.98 9.03 -10.00
N GLU A 72 -5.85 9.75 -10.69
CA GLU A 72 -7.20 9.27 -10.99
C GLU A 72 -7.16 7.98 -11.80
N ARG A 73 -8.25 7.21 -11.70
CA ARG A 73 -8.44 5.95 -12.42
C ARG A 73 -8.11 6.13 -13.90
N ASP A 74 -7.22 5.28 -14.39
CA ASP A 74 -6.93 5.14 -15.81
C ASP A 74 -7.79 4.02 -16.43
N ASP A 75 -7.91 4.04 -17.75
CA ASP A 75 -8.61 2.98 -18.47
C ASP A 75 -7.89 1.64 -18.25
N GLY A 76 -8.65 0.59 -17.97
CA GLY A 76 -8.12 -0.74 -17.63
C GLY A 76 -7.72 -0.94 -16.17
N LEU A 77 -7.73 0.08 -15.32
CA LEU A 77 -7.59 -0.15 -13.88
C LEU A 77 -8.88 -0.80 -13.34
N HIS A 78 -8.77 -2.05 -12.90
CA HIS A 78 -9.88 -2.81 -12.33
C HIS A 78 -9.81 -2.84 -10.80
N ASP A 79 -10.97 -2.71 -10.16
CA ASP A 79 -11.09 -2.99 -8.72
C ASP A 79 -11.04 -4.49 -8.47
N SER A 80 -10.56 -4.85 -7.30
CA SER A 80 -10.32 -6.26 -6.96
C SER A 80 -10.36 -6.45 -5.46
N SER A 81 -10.72 -7.67 -5.04
CA SER A 81 -10.46 -8.13 -3.68
C SER A 81 -8.98 -8.42 -3.44
N LYS A 82 -8.19 -8.65 -4.50
CA LYS A 82 -6.75 -8.93 -4.40
C LYS A 82 -5.94 -7.68 -4.70
N ILE A 83 -5.21 -7.19 -3.69
CA ILE A 83 -4.40 -5.98 -3.79
C ILE A 83 -2.92 -6.35 -3.71
N ALA A 84 -2.18 -5.98 -4.75
CA ALA A 84 -0.72 -5.98 -4.74
C ALA A 84 -0.27 -4.53 -4.54
N ALA A 85 0.20 -4.21 -3.33
CA ALA A 85 0.59 -2.86 -2.95
C ALA A 85 2.11 -2.73 -2.83
N PHE A 86 2.63 -1.57 -3.21
CA PHE A 86 4.08 -1.36 -3.32
C PHE A 86 4.48 0.02 -2.77
N ASP A 87 5.66 0.10 -2.16
CA ASP A 87 6.42 1.36 -2.15
C ASP A 87 6.98 1.66 -3.56
N PHE A 88 7.54 2.84 -3.77
CA PHE A 88 8.17 3.23 -5.03
C PHE A 88 9.70 3.37 -4.93
N ASP A 89 10.21 4.25 -4.07
CA ASP A 89 11.63 4.64 -4.05
C ASP A 89 12.43 3.64 -3.21
N GLY A 90 13.22 2.77 -3.85
CA GLY A 90 13.93 1.67 -3.19
C GLY A 90 13.22 0.32 -3.36
N CYS A 91 11.92 0.33 -3.67
CA CYS A 91 11.14 -0.87 -3.97
C CYS A 91 11.00 -1.14 -5.48
N LEU A 92 10.28 -0.28 -6.21
CA LEU A 92 10.03 -0.46 -7.65
C LEU A 92 11.07 0.28 -8.51
N ALA A 93 11.55 1.41 -8.03
CA ALA A 93 12.49 2.27 -8.72
C ALA A 93 13.73 2.52 -7.86
N LYS A 94 14.90 2.36 -8.46
CA LYS A 94 16.14 2.91 -7.92
C LYS A 94 16.18 4.40 -8.24
N THR A 95 16.06 5.22 -7.22
CA THR A 95 16.10 6.67 -7.35
C THR A 95 17.35 7.20 -6.69
N SER A 96 18.00 8.18 -7.32
CA SER A 96 19.26 8.72 -6.81
C SER A 96 18.97 9.96 -5.98
N VAL A 97 19.42 9.97 -4.73
CA VAL A 97 19.42 11.21 -3.92
C VAL A 97 20.31 12.31 -4.53
N LYS A 98 21.23 11.96 -5.44
CA LYS A 98 22.16 12.90 -6.10
C LYS A 98 21.63 13.46 -7.42
N ARG A 99 20.63 12.83 -8.05
CA ARG A 99 20.04 13.29 -9.31
C ARG A 99 18.57 13.65 -9.07
N VAL A 100 18.20 14.87 -9.41
CA VAL A 100 16.81 15.35 -9.34
C VAL A 100 16.29 15.49 -10.77
N GLY A 101 15.04 15.08 -10.98
CA GLY A 101 14.39 15.17 -12.30
C GLY A 101 13.35 14.08 -12.51
N ALA A 102 12.52 14.26 -13.53
CA ALA A 102 11.51 13.28 -13.94
C ALA A 102 12.13 11.95 -14.40
N ASP A 103 13.33 12.00 -14.96
CA ASP A 103 14.04 10.83 -15.52
C ASP A 103 15.15 10.30 -14.59
N ALA A 104 15.23 10.82 -13.36
CA ALA A 104 16.26 10.46 -12.39
C ALA A 104 15.96 9.12 -11.67
N TRP A 105 15.66 8.08 -12.44
CA TRP A 105 15.29 6.76 -11.93
C TRP A 105 15.73 5.64 -12.88
N SER A 106 15.80 4.42 -12.36
CA SER A 106 15.86 3.18 -13.12
C SER A 106 15.04 2.11 -12.41
N LEU A 107 14.70 1.00 -13.06
CA LEU A 107 14.09 -0.15 -12.38
C LEU A 107 14.98 -0.61 -11.22
N MET A 108 14.37 -0.96 -10.08
CA MET A 108 15.10 -1.54 -8.95
C MET A 108 15.61 -2.95 -9.31
N TYR A 109 14.75 -3.75 -9.95
CA TYR A 109 15.09 -5.06 -10.51
C TYR A 109 14.54 -5.20 -11.95
N PRO A 110 15.27 -5.87 -12.86
CA PRO A 110 14.84 -6.04 -14.25
C PRO A 110 13.57 -6.92 -14.39
N SER A 111 13.25 -7.73 -13.39
CA SER A 111 12.08 -8.63 -13.35
C SER A 111 10.75 -7.90 -13.07
N ILE A 112 10.80 -6.65 -12.59
CA ILE A 112 9.60 -5.91 -12.15
C ILE A 112 8.52 -5.82 -13.23
N PRO A 113 8.81 -5.41 -14.49
CA PRO A 113 7.77 -5.33 -15.50
C PRO A 113 7.02 -6.64 -15.71
N GLU A 114 7.74 -7.77 -15.79
CA GLU A 114 7.14 -9.08 -15.99
C GLU A 114 6.28 -9.50 -14.79
N LYS A 115 6.78 -9.32 -13.55
CA LYS A 115 6.04 -9.66 -12.33
C LYS A 115 4.77 -8.83 -12.18
N LEU A 116 4.83 -7.52 -12.44
CA LEU A 116 3.65 -6.66 -12.39
C LEU A 116 2.63 -7.02 -13.50
N GLN A 117 3.10 -7.39 -14.69
CA GLN A 117 2.21 -7.89 -15.75
C GLN A 117 1.54 -9.22 -15.39
N SER A 118 2.26 -10.14 -14.72
CA SER A 118 1.67 -11.38 -14.22
C SER A 118 0.57 -11.10 -13.18
N LEU A 119 0.88 -10.27 -12.18
CA LEU A 119 -0.10 -9.90 -11.15
C LEU A 119 -1.37 -9.28 -11.74
N TYR A 120 -1.22 -8.41 -12.75
CA TYR A 120 -2.36 -7.84 -13.44
C TYR A 120 -3.24 -8.91 -14.11
N LYS A 121 -2.61 -9.87 -14.82
CA LYS A 121 -3.31 -11.01 -15.44
C LYS A 121 -3.99 -11.91 -14.41
N ASP A 122 -3.36 -12.05 -13.23
CA ASP A 122 -3.90 -12.81 -12.11
C ASP A 122 -5.03 -12.06 -11.38
N GLY A 123 -5.43 -10.87 -11.84
CA GLY A 123 -6.56 -10.11 -11.32
C GLY A 123 -6.23 -9.30 -10.08
N TYR A 124 -4.95 -9.01 -9.82
CA TYR A 124 -4.57 -8.08 -8.76
C TYR A 124 -4.75 -6.64 -9.22
N LYS A 125 -5.41 -5.85 -8.37
CA LYS A 125 -5.29 -4.40 -8.45
C LYS A 125 -3.93 -3.98 -7.89
N GLN A 126 -3.21 -3.19 -8.66
CA GLN A 126 -1.88 -2.72 -8.29
C GLN A 126 -1.95 -1.28 -7.78
N VAL A 127 -1.35 -1.06 -6.61
CA VAL A 127 -1.37 0.24 -5.94
C VAL A 127 0.02 0.62 -5.47
N ILE A 128 0.44 1.86 -5.75
CA ILE A 128 1.66 2.44 -5.19
C ILE A 128 1.27 3.39 -4.06
N PHE A 129 1.90 3.20 -2.90
CA PHE A 129 1.80 4.08 -1.73
C PHE A 129 3.20 4.61 -1.40
N THR A 130 3.44 5.90 -1.60
CA THR A 130 4.78 6.49 -1.45
C THR A 130 4.76 7.75 -0.58
N ASN A 131 5.78 7.89 0.27
CA ASN A 131 6.00 9.07 1.11
C ASN A 131 6.89 10.09 0.37
N GLU A 132 6.45 11.33 0.18
CA GLU A 132 7.22 12.35 -0.54
C GLU A 132 7.23 13.71 0.19
N SER A 133 7.91 13.76 1.34
CA SER A 133 7.91 14.96 2.20
C SER A 133 8.58 16.19 1.58
N ASN A 134 9.40 16.02 0.54
CA ASN A 134 10.06 17.15 -0.12
C ASN A 134 9.06 18.09 -0.80
N ILE A 135 7.90 17.58 -1.23
CA ILE A 135 6.82 18.40 -1.80
C ILE A 135 6.35 19.46 -0.80
N ASP A 136 6.23 19.11 0.49
CA ASP A 136 5.85 20.07 1.52
C ASP A 136 7.01 20.84 2.12
N ARG A 137 8.16 20.19 2.32
CA ARG A 137 9.36 20.82 2.88
C ARG A 137 9.89 21.92 1.96
N TRP A 138 9.91 21.71 0.65
CA TRP A 138 10.51 22.64 -0.31
C TRP A 138 9.50 23.66 -0.83
N LYS A 139 8.99 24.53 0.04
CA LYS A 139 7.93 25.51 -0.31
C LYS A 139 8.23 26.32 -1.59
N ASN A 140 9.46 26.81 -1.73
CA ASN A 140 9.88 27.63 -2.89
C ASN A 140 10.24 26.81 -4.13
N LYS A 141 10.38 25.49 -4.02
CA LYS A 141 10.69 24.56 -5.11
C LYS A 141 9.65 23.45 -5.24
N ARG A 142 8.43 23.68 -4.75
CA ARG A 142 7.38 22.67 -4.68
C ARG A 142 7.03 22.14 -6.05
N GLN A 143 6.88 23.03 -7.04
CA GLN A 143 6.60 22.60 -8.42
C GLN A 143 7.67 21.65 -8.93
N VAL A 144 8.95 21.93 -8.69
CA VAL A 144 10.07 21.05 -9.10
C VAL A 144 9.99 19.69 -8.41
N ALA A 145 9.65 19.64 -7.11
CA ALA A 145 9.49 18.39 -6.37
C ALA A 145 8.30 17.57 -6.91
N VAL A 146 7.17 18.23 -7.19
CA VAL A 146 5.99 17.62 -7.80
C VAL A 146 6.35 17.06 -9.18
N ASP A 147 6.90 17.88 -10.07
CA ASP A 147 7.25 17.47 -11.44
C ASP A 147 8.23 16.29 -11.45
N SER A 148 9.22 16.31 -10.55
CA SER A 148 10.17 15.20 -10.43
C SER A 148 9.53 13.91 -9.94
N LYS A 149 8.61 13.96 -8.96
CA LYS A 149 7.94 12.75 -8.46
C LYS A 149 6.94 12.21 -9.48
N LEU A 150 6.06 13.07 -10.00
CA LEU A 150 5.03 12.68 -10.96
C LEU A 150 5.64 12.18 -12.27
N GLY A 151 6.70 12.82 -12.75
CA GLY A 151 7.41 12.39 -13.95
C GLY A 151 8.02 10.99 -13.80
N ARG A 152 8.68 10.70 -12.67
CA ARG A 152 9.23 9.36 -12.37
C ARG A 152 8.12 8.29 -12.37
N LEU A 153 7.00 8.56 -11.70
CA LEU A 153 5.87 7.63 -11.62
C LEU A 153 5.22 7.41 -12.99
N GLN A 154 4.99 8.45 -13.79
CA GLN A 154 4.43 8.31 -15.13
C GLN A 154 5.34 7.52 -16.07
N SER A 155 6.64 7.81 -16.05
CA SER A 155 7.62 7.07 -16.87
C SER A 155 7.72 5.62 -16.43
N PHE A 156 7.62 5.33 -15.13
CA PHE A 156 7.56 3.97 -14.60
C PHE A 156 6.31 3.22 -15.08
N ILE A 157 5.12 3.81 -14.93
CA ILE A 157 3.85 3.19 -15.36
C ILE A 157 3.89 2.86 -16.87
N LYS A 158 4.40 3.79 -17.69
CA LYS A 158 4.61 3.55 -19.13
C LYS A 158 5.58 2.41 -19.41
N CYS A 159 6.63 2.27 -18.60
CA CYS A 159 7.63 1.22 -18.73
C CYS A 159 7.05 -0.17 -18.44
N VAL A 160 6.26 -0.31 -17.36
CA VAL A 160 5.71 -1.61 -16.94
C VAL A 160 4.46 -2.02 -17.69
N LYS A 161 3.77 -1.07 -18.34
CA LYS A 161 2.60 -1.30 -19.21
C LYS A 161 1.44 -2.02 -18.51
N VAL A 162 1.23 -1.71 -17.25
CA VAL A 162 0.05 -2.11 -16.48
C VAL A 162 -0.58 -0.88 -15.81
N PRO A 163 -1.91 -0.82 -15.69
CA PRO A 163 -2.57 0.26 -14.98
C PRO A 163 -2.29 0.15 -13.48
N ILE A 164 -1.85 1.24 -12.86
CA ILE A 164 -1.48 1.30 -11.44
C ILE A 164 -2.14 2.52 -10.80
N GLN A 165 -2.81 2.30 -9.68
CA GLN A 165 -3.34 3.37 -8.84
C GLN A 165 -2.21 3.94 -7.97
N VAL A 166 -2.07 5.25 -7.86
CA VAL A 166 -0.97 5.86 -7.09
C VAL A 166 -1.49 6.82 -6.04
N PHE A 167 -0.93 6.76 -4.83
CA PHE A 167 -1.11 7.71 -3.75
C PHE A 167 0.24 8.16 -3.19
N ILE A 168 0.38 9.49 -3.02
CA ILE A 168 1.60 10.16 -2.58
C ILE A 168 1.26 10.97 -1.33
N ALA A 169 1.79 10.55 -0.17
CA ALA A 169 1.70 11.32 1.06
C ALA A 169 2.74 12.45 1.05
N CYS A 170 2.30 13.69 0.88
CA CYS A 170 3.17 14.85 0.74
C CYS A 170 3.52 15.49 2.10
N GLY A 171 2.66 15.33 3.10
CA GLY A 171 2.89 15.91 4.42
C GLY A 171 3.98 15.19 5.21
N TYR A 172 4.42 15.86 6.27
CA TYR A 172 5.44 15.41 7.20
C TYR A 172 4.98 15.69 8.62
N SER A 173 5.45 14.88 9.59
CA SER A 173 5.13 14.97 11.03
C SER A 173 3.63 14.91 11.34
N GLU A 174 3.17 13.85 12.00
CA GLU A 174 1.75 13.66 12.35
C GLU A 174 0.74 13.60 11.19
N ASP A 175 1.20 13.57 9.93
CA ASP A 175 0.32 13.37 8.76
C ASP A 175 -0.31 11.95 8.81
N PRO A 176 -1.66 11.82 8.84
CA PRO A 176 -2.36 10.54 8.88
C PRO A 176 -2.19 9.70 7.61
N TYR A 177 -1.84 10.33 6.49
CA TYR A 177 -1.62 9.64 5.22
C TYR A 177 -0.17 9.17 5.05
N ARG A 178 0.76 9.69 5.86
CA ARG A 178 2.17 9.30 5.77
C ARG A 178 2.40 7.94 6.42
N LYS A 179 2.97 6.99 5.67
CA LYS A 179 3.41 5.69 6.19
C LYS A 179 4.34 5.92 7.40
N PRO A 180 4.16 5.22 8.52
CA PRO A 180 3.42 3.96 8.65
C PRO A 180 1.90 4.05 8.90
N ARG A 181 1.32 5.26 8.94
CA ARG A 181 -0.13 5.40 9.17
C ARG A 181 -0.95 4.93 7.97
N PRO A 182 -2.12 4.30 8.18
CA PRO A 182 -2.88 3.63 7.13
C PRO A 182 -3.72 4.59 6.24
N GLY A 183 -3.62 5.91 6.40
CA GLY A 183 -4.56 6.84 5.79
C GLY A 183 -4.65 6.73 4.26
N MET A 184 -3.53 6.53 3.55
CA MET A 184 -3.59 6.31 2.09
C MET A 184 -4.33 5.01 1.73
N TRP A 185 -4.12 3.93 2.49
CA TRP A 185 -4.83 2.66 2.30
C TRP A 185 -6.33 2.83 2.52
N GLN A 186 -6.72 3.49 3.62
CA GLN A 186 -8.12 3.72 3.96
C GLN A 186 -8.85 4.53 2.90
N ILE A 187 -8.19 5.53 2.29
CA ILE A 187 -8.75 6.25 1.13
C ILE A 187 -8.96 5.28 -0.04
N MET A 188 -7.93 4.50 -0.39
CA MET A 188 -7.97 3.58 -1.53
C MET A 188 -9.11 2.56 -1.38
N GLU A 189 -9.16 1.88 -0.23
CA GLU A 189 -10.13 0.84 0.06
C GLU A 189 -11.56 1.38 0.03
N LYS A 190 -11.80 2.51 0.69
CA LYS A 190 -13.15 3.07 0.86
C LYS A 190 -13.68 3.75 -0.40
N TYR A 191 -12.84 4.47 -1.14
CA TYR A 191 -13.29 5.37 -2.21
C TYR A 191 -12.84 4.96 -3.60
N PHE A 192 -11.79 4.15 -3.70
CA PHE A 192 -11.21 3.77 -4.98
C PHE A 192 -11.37 2.29 -5.30
N ASN A 193 -12.07 1.48 -4.49
CA ASN A 193 -12.25 0.05 -4.71
C ASN A 193 -13.71 -0.42 -4.94
N SER A 194 -14.62 0.50 -5.30
CA SER A 194 -16.05 0.21 -5.58
C SER A 194 -16.78 -0.61 -4.51
N GLY A 195 -16.36 -0.48 -3.24
CA GLY A 195 -16.96 -1.24 -2.13
C GLY A 195 -16.62 -2.75 -2.12
N ILE A 196 -15.70 -3.21 -2.98
CA ILE A 196 -15.22 -4.59 -2.96
C ILE A 196 -14.33 -4.77 -1.72
N SER A 197 -14.71 -5.72 -0.87
CA SER A 197 -13.90 -6.10 0.29
C SER A 197 -12.57 -6.69 -0.16
N VAL A 198 -11.49 -6.24 0.48
CA VAL A 198 -10.14 -6.77 0.25
C VAL A 198 -10.01 -8.13 0.94
N ASP A 199 -9.46 -9.10 0.21
CA ASP A 199 -9.00 -10.38 0.73
C ASP A 199 -7.58 -10.19 1.26
N MET A 200 -7.45 -10.07 2.59
CA MET A 200 -6.17 -9.81 3.26
C MET A 200 -5.20 -10.99 3.16
N ASP A 201 -5.69 -12.22 2.98
CA ASP A 201 -4.85 -13.40 2.85
C ASP A 201 -4.23 -13.50 1.46
N GLN A 202 -4.91 -12.97 0.44
CA GLN A 202 -4.39 -12.90 -0.92
C GLN A 202 -3.67 -11.57 -1.22
N SER A 203 -3.82 -10.56 -0.38
CA SER A 203 -3.22 -9.23 -0.57
C SER A 203 -1.89 -9.07 0.16
N PHE A 204 -1.01 -8.22 -0.37
CA PHE A 204 0.31 -8.01 0.21
C PHE A 204 0.87 -6.61 -0.07
N TYR A 205 1.88 -6.23 0.71
CA TYR A 205 2.67 -5.02 0.55
C TYR A 205 4.15 -5.35 0.32
N VAL A 206 4.79 -4.70 -0.65
CA VAL A 206 6.24 -4.81 -0.88
C VAL A 206 6.91 -3.46 -0.68
N GLY A 207 7.92 -3.37 0.19
CA GLY A 207 8.62 -2.12 0.48
C GLY A 207 9.99 -2.34 1.10
N ASP A 208 10.92 -1.39 0.92
CA ASP A 208 12.30 -1.49 1.40
C ASP A 208 12.47 -1.00 2.85
N ALA A 209 11.54 -0.17 3.37
CA ALA A 209 11.63 0.37 4.72
C ALA A 209 11.16 -0.65 5.77
N ALA A 210 11.97 -1.68 6.02
CA ALA A 210 11.64 -2.81 6.89
C ALA A 210 12.30 -2.75 8.28
N GLY A 211 13.01 -1.67 8.61
CA GLY A 211 13.64 -1.49 9.92
C GLY A 211 14.92 -2.30 10.14
N ARG A 212 15.54 -2.80 9.07
CA ARG A 212 16.85 -3.48 9.13
C ARG A 212 17.97 -2.48 9.37
N PRO A 213 19.19 -2.91 9.78
CA PRO A 213 20.28 -2.00 10.14
C PRO A 213 20.63 -0.93 9.09
N ASP A 214 20.52 -1.27 7.80
CA ASP A 214 20.83 -0.37 6.68
C ASP A 214 19.59 0.28 6.06
N ASP A 215 18.38 0.01 6.57
CA ASP A 215 17.16 0.63 6.08
C ASP A 215 17.05 2.06 6.60
N HIS A 216 16.53 2.95 5.76
CA HIS A 216 16.35 4.36 6.13
C HIS A 216 15.25 4.56 7.18
N SER A 217 14.29 3.63 7.28
CA SER A 217 13.20 3.61 8.24
C SER A 217 12.54 2.23 8.31
N ASP A 218 11.51 2.09 9.16
CA ASP A 218 10.62 0.92 9.27
C ASP A 218 9.19 1.22 8.80
N ALA A 219 9.03 2.26 7.97
CA ALA A 219 7.73 2.80 7.60
C ALA A 219 6.87 1.81 6.80
N ASP A 220 7.48 0.94 5.98
CA ASP A 220 6.78 0.04 5.07
C ASP A 220 6.27 -1.21 5.80
N ILE A 221 7.12 -1.83 6.61
CA ILE A 221 6.71 -2.98 7.43
C ILE A 221 5.60 -2.58 8.40
N LYS A 222 5.74 -1.44 9.08
CA LYS A 222 4.72 -0.93 10.00
C LYS A 222 3.43 -0.50 9.30
N PHE A 223 3.52 -0.02 8.06
CA PHE A 223 2.33 0.27 7.25
C PHE A 223 1.57 -1.01 6.93
N ALA A 224 2.26 -2.06 6.49
CA ALA A 224 1.67 -3.37 6.23
C ALA A 224 1.05 -3.97 7.50
N GLU A 225 1.75 -3.91 8.64
CA GLU A 225 1.25 -4.37 9.94
C GLU A 225 0.00 -3.61 10.39
N ALA A 226 -0.03 -2.28 10.26
CA ALA A 226 -1.17 -1.45 10.65
C ALA A 226 -2.44 -1.77 9.85
N ILE A 227 -2.28 -2.27 8.62
CA ILE A 227 -3.38 -2.67 7.73
C ILE A 227 -3.73 -4.15 7.91
N GLY A 228 -2.76 -4.99 8.28
CA GLY A 228 -2.88 -6.45 8.34
C GLY A 228 -2.51 -7.15 7.04
N LEU A 229 -1.67 -6.53 6.20
CA LEU A 229 -1.16 -7.13 4.96
C LEU A 229 0.06 -8.01 5.21
N LYS A 230 0.21 -9.06 4.39
CA LYS A 230 1.50 -9.75 4.26
C LYS A 230 2.55 -8.79 3.73
N PHE A 231 3.76 -8.84 4.29
CA PHE A 231 4.86 -7.97 3.90
C PHE A 231 5.96 -8.77 3.19
N HIS A 232 6.52 -8.21 2.12
CA HIS A 232 7.67 -8.75 1.42
C HIS A 232 8.73 -7.68 1.19
N LEU A 233 10.00 -8.09 1.23
CA LEU A 233 11.10 -7.25 0.81
C LEU A 233 11.21 -7.23 -0.72
N PRO A 234 11.67 -6.13 -1.34
CA PRO A 234 11.86 -6.04 -2.79
C PRO A 234 12.83 -7.08 -3.34
N GLU A 235 13.94 -7.37 -2.64
CA GLU A 235 14.91 -8.40 -3.02
C GLU A 235 14.32 -9.81 -3.00
N ASP A 236 13.48 -10.13 -2.01
CA ASP A 236 12.84 -11.45 -1.95
C ASP A 236 11.76 -11.56 -3.02
N TYR A 237 11.00 -10.47 -3.24
CA TYR A 237 9.85 -10.47 -4.13
C TYR A 237 10.22 -10.29 -5.59
N PHE A 238 11.25 -9.53 -5.93
CA PHE A 238 11.67 -9.20 -7.30
C PHE A 238 13.08 -9.65 -7.63
N GLY A 239 13.94 -9.90 -6.65
CA GLY A 239 15.32 -10.31 -6.89
C GLY A 239 15.46 -11.62 -7.66
N PRO A 240 16.69 -11.94 -8.09
CA PRO A 240 16.97 -13.18 -8.78
C PRO A 240 16.63 -14.38 -7.89
N ILE A 241 15.98 -15.38 -8.46
CA ILE A 241 15.78 -16.67 -7.77
C ILE A 241 17.17 -17.30 -7.65
N GLU A 242 17.71 -17.39 -6.44
CA GLU A 242 18.89 -18.21 -6.20
C GLU A 242 18.52 -19.65 -6.57
N LYS A 243 19.08 -20.16 -7.66
CA LYS A 243 18.98 -21.59 -7.97
C LYS A 243 19.73 -22.31 -6.85
N GLN A 244 18.99 -22.97 -5.96
CA GLN A 244 19.58 -23.95 -5.06
C GLN A 244 20.42 -24.90 -5.91
N GLY A 245 21.71 -24.98 -5.57
CA GLY A 245 22.70 -25.71 -6.35
C GLY A 245 22.23 -27.12 -6.64
N GLN A 246 22.27 -27.50 -7.90
CA GLN A 246 22.35 -28.91 -8.28
C GLN A 246 23.59 -29.46 -7.57
N ALA A 247 23.37 -30.21 -6.49
CA ALA A 247 24.34 -31.14 -5.97
C ALA A 247 24.71 -32.07 -7.13
N SER A 248 25.86 -31.79 -7.73
CA SER A 248 26.46 -32.62 -8.76
C SER A 248 27.31 -33.65 -8.04
N GLN A 249 26.99 -34.90 -8.34
CA GLN A 249 27.57 -36.16 -7.88
C GLN A 249 29.08 -36.25 -8.10
#